data_AF-A0A496VWK0-F1
#
_entry.id   AF-A0A496VWK0-F1
#
_cell.length_a   1.000
_cell.length_b   1.000
_cell.length_c   1.000
_cell.angle_alpha   90.00
_cell.angle_beta   90.00
_cell.angle_gamma   90.00
#
_symmetry.space_group_name_H-M   'P 1'
#
loop_
_entity.id
_entity.type
_entity.pdbx_description
1 polymer ?
#
loop_
_entity_poly.entity_id
_entity_poly.type
_entity_poly.pdbx_seq_one_letter_code
_entity_poly.pdbx_strand_id
1 'polypeptide(L)' 'MDSLHHKLDSTEPFELTEEMRVAAAAKWYELGKISQEKAAEIAGLNREEFMLTLSRLQVSPFQYTVQEIEEELRDAH' A
#
# COMPACT_ATOMS: atom_id res chain seq x y z
N MET A 1 2.17 -1.09 -29.30
CA MET A 1 2.35 -0.01 -28.31
C MET A 1 1.02 0.61 -27.88
N ASP A 2 -0.12 -0.10 -28.02
CA ASP A 2 -1.46 0.48 -27.85
C ASP A 2 -2.35 -0.24 -26.80
N SER A 3 -1.74 -0.97 -25.87
CA SER A 3 -2.49 -1.78 -24.87
C SER A 3 -2.43 -1.25 -23.44
N LEU A 4 -1.72 -0.15 -23.19
CA LEU A 4 -1.62 0.45 -21.85
C LEU A 4 -2.64 1.57 -21.59
N HIS A 5 -3.28 2.12 -22.63
CA HIS A 5 -4.24 3.21 -22.46
C HIS A 5 -5.69 2.76 -22.21
N HIS A 6 -6.05 1.50 -22.48
CA HIS A 6 -7.45 1.07 -22.42
C HIS A 6 -8.01 0.88 -20.99
N LYS A 7 -7.15 0.77 -19.97
CA LYS A 7 -7.60 0.39 -18.62
C LYS A 7 -8.19 1.54 -17.80
N LEU A 8 -8.06 2.78 -18.26
CA LEU A 8 -8.59 3.97 -17.60
C LEU A 8 -9.89 4.51 -18.22
N ASP A 9 -10.27 4.04 -19.42
CA ASP A 9 -11.40 4.59 -20.19
C ASP A 9 -12.73 3.83 -19.95
N SER A 10 -12.75 2.77 -19.14
CA SER A 10 -13.96 1.93 -18.94
C SER A 10 -14.06 1.36 -17.52
N THR A 11 -13.64 2.11 -16.51
CA THR A 11 -13.80 1.74 -15.10
C THR A 11 -15.10 2.35 -14.58
N GLU A 12 -15.99 1.54 -14.03
CA GLU A 12 -17.22 2.06 -13.41
C GLU A 12 -16.85 3.00 -12.26
N PRO A 13 -17.54 4.13 -12.04
CA PRO A 13 -17.14 5.12 -11.02
C PRO A 13 -16.93 4.55 -9.61
N PHE A 14 -17.66 3.50 -9.28
CA PHE A 14 -17.53 2.77 -8.02
C PHE A 14 -16.19 2.02 -7.91
N GLU A 15 -15.80 1.33 -8.97
CA GLU A 15 -14.53 0.58 -9.02
C GLU A 15 -13.33 1.53 -8.91
N LEU A 16 -13.39 2.69 -9.57
CA LEU A 16 -12.36 3.73 -9.43
C LEU A 16 -12.25 4.25 -7.99
N THR A 17 -13.39 4.43 -7.31
CA THR A 17 -13.41 4.92 -5.92
C THR A 17 -12.72 3.92 -4.98
N GLU A 18 -12.97 2.63 -5.15
CA GLU A 18 -12.34 1.58 -4.36
C GLU A 18 -10.84 1.46 -4.64
N GLU A 19 -10.43 1.49 -5.92
CA GLU A 19 -9.00 1.49 -6.29
C GLU A 19 -8.25 2.69 -5.69
N MET A 20 -8.85 3.89 -5.72
CA MET A 20 -8.27 5.08 -5.12
C MET A 20 -8.14 4.97 -3.60
N ARG A 21 -9.16 4.43 -2.92
CA ARG A 21 -9.16 4.21 -1.46
C ARG A 21 -8.01 3.28 -1.05
N VAL A 22 -7.87 2.18 -1.79
CA VAL A 22 -6.81 1.19 -1.58
C VAL A 22 -5.42 1.80 -1.79
N ALA A 23 -5.23 2.56 -2.88
CA ALA A 23 -3.97 3.23 -3.16
C ALA A 23 -3.58 4.27 -2.09
N ALA A 24 -4.56 5.04 -1.60
CA ALA A 24 -4.33 6.01 -0.53
C ALA A 24 -3.95 5.33 0.79
N ALA A 25 -4.65 4.26 1.17
CA ALA A 25 -4.34 3.50 2.38
C ALA A 25 -2.92 2.90 2.32
N ALA A 26 -2.56 2.30 1.19
CA ALA A 26 -1.21 1.76 0.98
C ALA A 26 -0.14 2.86 1.07
N LYS A 27 -0.39 4.04 0.51
CA LYS A 27 0.59 5.14 0.56
C LYS A 27 0.76 5.71 1.97
N TRP A 28 -0.32 5.84 2.73
CA TRP A 28 -0.21 6.30 4.12
C TRP A 28 0.49 5.28 5.01
N TYR A 29 0.26 3.99 4.78
CA TYR A 29 1.00 2.93 5.43
C TYR A 29 2.49 2.98 5.11
N GLU A 30 2.86 3.09 3.82
CA GLU A 30 4.26 3.19 3.38
C GLU A 30 4.98 4.39 4.00
N LEU A 31 4.30 5.53 4.12
CA LEU A 31 4.83 6.74 4.75
C LEU A 31 4.85 6.67 6.29
N GLY A 32 4.44 5.55 6.87
CA GLY A 32 4.33 5.31 8.29
C GLY A 32 3.33 6.20 9.04
N LYS A 33 2.34 6.75 8.34
CA LYS A 33 1.32 7.63 8.91
C LYS A 33 0.22 6.87 9.65
N ILE A 34 -0.01 5.62 9.26
CA ILE A 34 -1.02 4.74 9.83
C ILE A 34 -0.46 3.32 9.96
N SER A 35 -0.99 2.54 10.90
CA SER A 35 -0.64 1.13 11.05
C SER A 35 -1.20 0.28 9.91
N GLN A 36 -0.66 -0.93 9.74
CA GLN A 36 -1.18 -1.92 8.78
C GLN A 36 -2.66 -2.26 9.01
N GLU A 37 -3.06 -2.44 10.28
CA GLU A 37 -4.46 -2.72 10.63
C GLU A 37 -5.37 -1.57 10.22
N LYS A 38 -4.96 -0.31 10.49
CA LYS A 38 -5.74 0.86 10.09
C LYS A 38 -5.81 1.03 8.58
N ALA A 39 -4.73 0.70 7.87
CA ALA A 39 -4.70 0.74 6.42
C ALA A 39 -5.62 -0.31 5.78
N ALA A 40 -5.66 -1.53 6.33
CA ALA A 40 -6.59 -2.58 5.92
C ALA A 40 -8.05 -2.16 6.15
N GLU A 41 -8.37 -1.59 7.32
CA GLU A 41 -9.70 -1.04 7.63
C GLU A 41 -10.12 0.05 6.63
N ILE A 42 -9.23 1.03 6.35
CA ILE A 42 -9.51 2.10 5.39
C ILE A 42 -9.68 1.54 3.98
N ALA A 43 -8.91 0.52 3.59
CA ALA A 43 -9.03 -0.13 2.29
C ALA A 43 -10.29 -1.00 2.16
N GLY A 44 -11.04 -1.24 3.24
CA GLY A 44 -12.17 -2.17 3.24
C GLY A 44 -11.75 -3.63 3.10
N LEU A 45 -10.51 -3.95 3.48
CA LEU A 45 -9.88 -5.25 3.31
C LEU A 45 -9.60 -5.89 4.68
N ASN A 46 -9.58 -7.22 4.71
CA ASN A 46 -8.96 -7.90 5.84
C ASN A 46 -7.42 -7.80 5.76
N ARG A 47 -6.74 -8.22 6.82
CA ARG A 47 -5.28 -8.11 6.92
C ARG A 47 -4.53 -8.88 5.82
N GLU A 48 -5.00 -10.08 5.47
CA GLU A 48 -4.38 -10.92 4.44
C GLU A 48 -4.55 -10.29 3.04
N GLU A 49 -5.76 -9.84 2.72
CA GLU A 49 -6.05 -9.13 1.47
C GLU A 49 -5.23 -7.85 1.33
N PHE A 50 -5.07 -7.12 2.42
CA PHE A 50 -4.24 -5.91 2.44
C PHE A 50 -2.76 -6.25 2.18
N MET A 51 -2.23 -7.32 2.79
CA MET A 51 -0.85 -7.78 2.53
C MET A 51 -0.61 -8.16 1.07
N LEU A 52 -1.57 -8.87 0.44
CA LEU A 52 -1.51 -9.20 -0.98
C LEU A 52 -1.56 -7.94 -1.86
N THR A 53 -2.35 -6.94 -1.44
CA THR A 53 -2.46 -5.66 -2.11
C THR A 53 -1.15 -4.88 -2.07
N LEU A 54 -0.46 -4.82 -0.92
CA LEU A 54 0.85 -4.17 -0.82
C LEU A 54 1.85 -4.76 -1.82
N SER A 55 1.88 -6.09 -1.97
CA SER A 55 2.71 -6.77 -2.97
C SER A 55 2.37 -6.34 -4.41
N ARG A 56 1.07 -6.27 -4.75
CA ARG A 56 0.61 -5.81 -6.09
C ARG A 56 0.96 -4.36 -6.37
N LEU A 57 0.99 -3.52 -5.33
CA LEU A 57 1.36 -2.10 -5.41
C LEU A 57 2.87 -1.87 -5.26
N GLN A 58 3.67 -2.92 -5.12
CA GLN A 58 5.12 -2.85 -4.90
C GLN A 58 5.52 -2.05 -3.65
N VAL A 59 4.65 -2.07 -2.64
CA VAL A 59 4.91 -1.48 -1.32
C VAL A 59 5.44 -2.56 -0.38
N SER A 60 6.52 -2.25 0.34
CA SER A 60 7.06 -3.15 1.37
C SER A 60 6.01 -3.41 2.46
N PRO A 61 5.77 -4.67 2.88
CA PRO A 61 4.92 -4.98 4.03
C PRO A 61 5.59 -4.70 5.37
N PHE A 62 6.82 -4.19 5.34
CA PHE A 62 7.55 -3.78 6.52
C PHE A 62 7.69 -2.26 6.51
N GLN A 63 7.15 -1.64 7.54
CA GLN A 63 7.20 -0.21 7.76
C GLN A 63 8.45 0.14 8.59
N TYR A 64 9.63 -0.23 8.06
CA TYR A 64 10.89 0.23 8.64
C TYR A 64 11.24 1.59 8.05
N THR A 65 11.56 2.54 8.92
CA THR A 65 12.22 3.79 8.53
C THR A 65 13.71 3.52 8.27
N VAL A 66 14.34 4.34 7.44
CA VAL A 66 15.80 4.27 7.22
C VAL A 66 16.54 4.41 8.56
N GLN A 67 16.01 5.24 9.46
CA GLN A 67 16.52 5.49 10.79
C GLN A 67 16.48 4.23 11.68
N GLU A 68 15.39 3.47 11.68
CA GLU A 68 15.29 2.21 12.43
C GLU A 68 16.29 1.17 11.92
N ILE A 69 16.48 1.08 10.59
CA ILE A 69 17.48 0.18 10.00
C ILE A 69 18.90 0.60 10.39
N GLU A 70 19.19 1.90 10.41
CA GLU A 70 20.49 2.42 10.86
C GLU A 70 20.74 2.18 12.35
N GLU A 71 19.70 2.26 13.19
CA GLU A 71 19.80 1.96 14.62
C GLU A 71 20.07 0.47 14.85
N GLU A 72 19.34 -0.44 14.19
CA GLU A 72 19.60 -1.88 14.27
C GLU A 72 21.02 -2.25 13.80
N LEU A 73 21.55 -1.59 12.77
CA LEU A 73 22.92 -1.80 12.28
C LEU A 73 23.99 -1.31 13.26
N ARG A 74 23.71 -0.25 14.04
CA ARG A 74 24.60 0.26 15.08
C ARG A 74 24.62 -0.65 16.30
N ASP A 75 23.47 -1.20 16.69
CA ASP A 75 23.33 -2.07 17.86
C ASP A 75 23.81 -3.51 17.60
N ALA A 76 24.04 -3.88 16.35
CA ALA A 76 24.60 -5.18 15.95
C ALA A 76 26.14 -5.28 16.06
N HIS A 77 26.83 -4.27 16.62
CA HIS A 77 28.28 -4.23 16.88
C HIS A 77 28.60 -4.16 18.38
#